data_AF-A0A914IZM4-F1
#
_entry.id   AF-A0A914IZM4-F1
#
_cell.length_a   1.000
_cell.length_b   1.000
_cell.length_c   1.000
_cell.angle_alpha   90.00
_cell.angle_beta   90.00
_cell.angle_gamma   90.00
#
_symmetry.space_group_name_H-M   'P 1'
#
loop_
_entity.id
_entity.type
_entity.pdbx_description
1 polymer ?
#
loop_
_entity_poly.entity_id
_entity_poly.type
_entity_poly.pdbx_seq_one_letter_code
_entity_poly.pdbx_strand_id
1 'polypeptide(L)'
;MNLWAEPEDYEIKFYTDSCFFVLLPHQRPNGNVYTQIAKISVTPDLSTARVAYVPMGDYDVDRINYFDSRSNKIYYTAAAPMPNQRHLYRSTTGPHLNGGDVCMTCNTSKVNCTYHDTTFSPNGNNVYLNCKGPGTPHVILSSVSSNFDRIVELGRNPYLEKASEYTNVLPIVHFENVTLKSGHG
;
A
#
# COMPACT_ATOMS: atom_id res chain seq x y z
N MET A 1 25.79 2.88 8.94
CA MET A 1 24.89 2.44 7.85
C MET A 1 24.20 3.68 7.34
N ASN A 2 24.60 4.20 6.19
CA ASN A 2 23.92 5.34 5.57
C ASN A 2 22.73 4.79 4.81
N LEU A 3 21.53 4.96 5.39
CA LEU A 3 20.28 4.65 4.72
C LEU A 3 20.09 5.69 3.62
N TRP A 4 20.07 5.25 2.36
CA TRP A 4 19.76 6.11 1.23
C TRP A 4 18.25 6.32 1.15
N ALA A 5 17.92 7.51 0.70
CA ALA A 5 16.67 8.18 0.97
C ALA A 5 16.29 8.91 -0.32
N GLU A 6 15.35 8.39 -1.11
CA GLU A 6 14.98 9.07 -2.34
C GLU A 6 14.10 10.29 -2.01
N PRO A 7 14.31 11.46 -2.62
CA PRO A 7 13.55 12.68 -2.29
C PRO A 7 12.03 12.50 -2.32
N GLU A 8 11.55 11.61 -3.18
CA GLU A 8 10.14 11.26 -3.36
C GLU A 8 9.53 10.53 -2.15
N ASP A 9 10.35 9.83 -1.35
CA ASP A 9 9.93 9.11 -0.14
C ASP A 9 9.50 10.06 1.00
N TYR A 10 9.93 11.32 0.94
CA TYR A 10 9.70 12.33 1.99
C TYR A 10 8.70 13.41 1.58
N GLU A 11 8.09 13.31 0.41
CA GLU A 11 7.13 14.31 -0.05
C GLU A 11 5.88 14.30 0.83
N ILE A 12 5.63 15.40 1.53
CA ILE A 12 4.45 15.54 2.40
C ILE A 12 3.22 15.81 1.55
N LYS A 13 2.46 14.75 1.25
CA LYS A 13 1.19 14.83 0.50
C LYS A 13 -0.05 14.91 1.38
N PHE A 14 0.04 14.38 2.60
CA PHE A 14 -1.11 14.23 3.49
C PHE A 14 -0.79 14.81 4.87
N TYR A 15 -1.64 15.74 5.30
CA TYR A 15 -1.44 16.49 6.55
C TYR A 15 -2.78 17.02 7.11
N THR A 16 -2.73 17.47 8.36
CA THR A 16 -3.71 18.30 9.04
C THR A 16 -3.00 19.53 9.60
N ASP A 17 -3.72 20.40 10.31
CA ASP A 17 -3.13 21.58 10.94
C ASP A 17 -2.08 21.26 12.02
N SER A 18 -2.07 20.04 12.55
CA SER A 18 -1.23 19.64 13.69
C SER A 18 -0.40 18.39 13.44
N CYS A 19 -0.52 17.74 12.29
CA CYS A 19 0.32 16.60 11.95
C CYS A 19 0.46 16.38 10.45
N PHE A 20 1.49 15.64 10.05
CA PHE A 20 1.67 15.18 8.69
C PHE A 20 2.22 13.75 8.66
N PHE A 21 2.12 13.10 7.49
CA PHE A 21 2.53 11.72 7.29
C PHE A 21 3.65 11.63 6.26
N VAL A 22 4.68 10.85 6.58
CA VAL A 22 5.85 10.59 5.72
C VAL A 22 6.29 9.13 5.86
N LEU A 23 6.99 8.62 4.85
CA LEU A 23 7.61 7.30 4.91
C LEU A 23 8.99 7.43 5.54
N LEU A 24 9.24 6.68 6.62
CA LEU A 24 10.52 6.66 7.31
C LEU A 24 10.93 5.23 7.64
N PRO A 25 12.24 4.91 7.63
CA PRO A 25 12.73 3.66 8.16
C PRO A 25 12.33 3.48 9.64
N HIS A 26 11.90 2.29 9.99
CA HIS A 26 11.57 1.91 11.36
C HIS A 26 12.04 0.50 11.66
N GLN A 27 12.83 0.35 12.72
CA GLN A 27 13.25 -0.95 13.19
C GLN A 27 12.10 -1.65 13.91
N ARG A 28 11.77 -2.85 13.45
CA ARG A 28 10.68 -3.68 14.00
C ARG A 28 11.23 -4.65 15.06
N PRO A 29 10.36 -5.23 15.91
CA PRO A 29 10.78 -6.19 16.94
C PRO A 29 11.53 -7.43 16.41
N ASN A 30 11.34 -7.77 15.13
CA ASN A 30 12.06 -8.86 14.47
C ASN A 30 13.54 -8.52 14.13
N GLY A 31 13.99 -7.31 14.42
CA GLY A 31 15.36 -6.83 14.20
C GLY A 31 15.58 -6.16 12.84
N ASN A 32 14.68 -6.35 11.87
CA ASN A 32 14.76 -5.74 10.54
C ASN A 32 14.24 -4.30 10.55
N VAL A 33 14.67 -3.54 9.55
CA VAL A 33 14.22 -2.17 9.30
C VAL A 33 13.35 -2.18 8.05
N TYR A 34 12.17 -1.58 8.15
CA TYR A 34 11.24 -1.43 7.02
C TYR A 34 10.88 0.03 6.84
N THR A 35 10.52 0.40 5.62
CA THR A 35 9.89 1.69 5.32
C THR A 35 8.45 1.66 5.84
N GLN A 36 8.13 2.54 6.79
CA GLN A 36 6.86 2.58 7.50
C GLN A 36 6.28 3.99 7.52
N ILE A 37 4.97 4.11 7.75
CA ILE A 37 4.33 5.43 7.85
C ILE A 37 4.56 6.01 9.23
N ALA A 38 5.29 7.12 9.27
CA ALA A 38 5.44 7.96 10.45
C ALA A 38 4.41 9.09 10.42
N LYS A 39 3.68 9.24 11.52
CA LYS A 39 2.87 10.41 11.84
C LYS A 39 3.71 11.36 12.68
N ILE A 40 3.96 12.55 12.16
CA ILE A 40 4.70 13.60 12.85
C ILE A 40 3.69 14.63 13.34
N SER A 41 3.45 14.68 14.65
CA SER A 41 2.57 15.66 15.28
C SER A 41 3.37 16.83 15.81
N VAL A 42 3.00 18.05 15.44
CA VAL A 42 3.71 19.28 15.79
C VAL A 42 2.87 20.09 16.77
N THR A 43 3.51 20.69 17.78
CA THR A 43 2.83 21.58 18.71
C THR A 43 2.36 22.87 18.01
N PRO A 44 1.27 23.53 18.47
CA PRO A 44 0.74 24.72 17.80
C PRO A 44 1.73 25.88 17.67
N ASP A 45 2.72 25.95 18.56
CA ASP A 45 3.80 26.93 18.55
C ASP A 45 4.98 26.55 17.64
N LEU A 46 4.87 25.41 16.93
CA LEU A 46 5.88 24.83 16.05
C LEU A 46 7.24 24.55 16.71
N SER A 47 7.29 24.51 18.05
CA SER A 47 8.54 24.37 18.80
C SER A 47 8.97 22.91 18.97
N THR A 48 8.03 21.97 18.99
CA THR A 48 8.30 20.55 19.22
C THR A 48 7.50 19.65 18.30
N ALA A 49 8.08 18.50 17.96
CA ALA A 49 7.44 17.48 17.16
C ALA A 49 7.55 16.11 17.84
N ARG A 50 6.49 15.31 17.74
CA ARG A 50 6.44 13.93 18.21
C ARG A 50 6.20 12.99 17.04
N VAL A 51 7.07 11.99 16.91
CA VAL A 51 6.92 10.92 15.92
C VAL A 51 6.17 9.75 16.54
N ALA A 52 5.19 9.21 15.82
CA ALA A 52 4.53 7.95 16.12
C ALA A 52 4.35 7.16 14.83
N TYR A 53 4.55 5.85 14.87
CA TYR A 53 4.37 4.99 13.68
C TYR A 53 2.95 4.41 13.65
N VAL A 54 2.35 4.40 12.47
CA VAL A 54 1.03 3.80 12.24
C VAL A 54 1.13 2.27 12.43
N PRO A 55 0.18 1.61 13.11
CA PRO A 55 0.23 0.17 13.33
C PRO A 55 0.04 -0.55 11.99
N MET A 56 1.02 -1.39 11.64
CA MET A 56 1.06 -2.17 10.40
C MET A 56 1.97 -3.39 10.55
N GLY A 57 2.02 -4.29 9.57
CA GLY A 57 2.87 -5.49 9.59
C GLY A 57 4.37 -5.26 9.29
N ASP A 58 5.12 -6.36 9.22
CA ASP A 58 6.57 -6.40 8.96
C ASP A 58 6.85 -6.42 7.44
N TYR A 59 6.62 -5.29 6.77
CA TYR A 59 6.79 -5.13 5.32
C TYR A 59 7.08 -3.67 4.96
N ASP A 60 7.58 -3.41 3.75
CA ASP A 60 7.79 -2.04 3.27
C ASP A 60 6.49 -1.42 2.73
N VAL A 61 6.25 -0.17 3.12
CA VAL A 61 5.23 0.69 2.51
C VAL A 61 5.84 1.39 1.29
N ASP A 62 5.19 1.24 0.14
CA ASP A 62 5.59 1.84 -1.14
C ASP A 62 5.14 3.30 -1.25
N ARG A 63 3.90 3.58 -0.83
CA ARG A 63 3.31 4.92 -0.91
C ARG A 63 2.09 5.07 -0.02
N ILE A 64 1.87 6.29 0.45
CA ILE A 64 0.59 6.71 1.03
C ILE A 64 -0.32 7.10 -0.13
N ASN A 65 -1.49 6.46 -0.27
CA ASN A 65 -2.42 6.73 -1.37
C ASN A 65 -3.46 7.78 -1.00
N TYR A 66 -3.92 7.78 0.27
CA TYR A 66 -4.96 8.70 0.73
C TYR A 66 -5.03 8.77 2.26
N PHE A 67 -5.48 9.91 2.79
CA PHE A 67 -5.78 10.09 4.20
C PHE A 67 -7.17 10.73 4.37
N ASP A 68 -8.02 10.08 5.15
CA ASP A 68 -9.32 10.61 5.57
C ASP A 68 -9.23 11.14 7.01
N SER A 69 -9.09 12.46 7.14
CA SER A 69 -9.01 13.14 8.43
C SER A 69 -10.27 12.99 9.28
N ARG A 70 -11.44 12.81 8.65
CA ARG A 70 -12.73 12.68 9.37
C ARG A 70 -12.83 11.35 10.12
N SER A 71 -12.31 10.27 9.53
CA SER A 71 -12.35 8.94 10.13
C SER A 71 -11.00 8.49 10.70
N ASN A 72 -9.97 9.33 10.63
CA ASN A 72 -8.59 9.02 10.99
C ASN A 72 -8.06 7.75 10.30
N LYS A 73 -8.44 7.52 9.04
CA LYS A 73 -8.03 6.36 8.25
C LYS A 73 -6.98 6.75 7.23
N ILE A 74 -5.88 6.00 7.19
CA ILE A 74 -4.85 6.14 6.17
C ILE A 74 -4.86 4.92 5.27
N TYR A 75 -4.72 5.16 3.98
CA TYR A 75 -4.70 4.14 2.93
C TYR A 75 -3.35 4.20 2.23
N TYR A 76 -2.73 3.04 2.04
CA TYR A 76 -1.37 2.96 1.55
C TYR A 76 -1.13 1.65 0.81
N THR A 77 -0.16 1.66 -0.11
CA THR A 77 0.24 0.48 -0.86
C THR A 77 1.48 -0.11 -0.22
N ALA A 78 1.51 -1.42 -0.02
CA ALA A 78 2.61 -2.10 0.66
C ALA A 78 3.06 -3.36 -0.07
N ALA A 79 4.32 -3.73 0.15
CA ALA A 79 4.97 -4.94 -0.33
C ALA A 79 4.56 -6.19 0.49
N ALA A 80 3.26 -6.47 0.53
CA ALA A 80 2.67 -7.48 1.40
C ALA A 80 1.43 -8.12 0.75
N PRO A 81 1.03 -9.35 1.15
CA PRO A 81 1.70 -10.21 2.14
C PRO A 81 3.02 -10.81 1.65
N MET A 82 3.28 -10.84 0.35
CA MET A 82 4.60 -11.22 -0.20
C MET A 82 5.35 -10.00 -0.75
N PRO A 83 6.70 -9.97 -0.70
CA PRO A 83 7.49 -8.82 -1.16
C PRO A 83 7.30 -8.45 -2.65
N ASN A 84 6.91 -9.43 -3.47
CA ASN A 84 6.63 -9.25 -4.90
C ASN A 84 5.20 -8.76 -5.20
N GLN A 85 4.38 -8.55 -4.17
CA GLN A 85 3.00 -8.08 -4.31
C GLN A 85 2.90 -6.60 -3.96
N ARG A 86 1.88 -5.93 -4.49
CA ARG A 86 1.53 -4.55 -4.13
C ARG A 86 0.03 -4.50 -3.91
N HIS A 87 -0.36 -4.47 -2.65
CA HIS A 87 -1.75 -4.39 -2.25
C HIS A 87 -2.04 -3.08 -1.54
N LEU A 88 -3.27 -2.59 -1.70
CA LEU A 88 -3.80 -1.48 -0.91
C LEU A 88 -4.21 -1.98 0.48
N TYR A 89 -3.71 -1.29 1.50
CA TYR A 89 -4.01 -1.49 2.91
C TYR A 89 -4.67 -0.24 3.51
N ARG A 90 -5.31 -0.45 4.65
CA ARG A 90 -5.91 0.60 5.47
C ARG A 90 -5.51 0.43 6.92
N SER A 91 -5.13 1.51 7.59
CA SER A 91 -4.89 1.53 9.03
C SER A 91 -5.51 2.77 9.68
N THR A 92 -5.62 2.74 11.01
CA THR A 92 -6.11 3.86 11.82
C THR A 92 -4.95 4.68 12.37
N THR A 93 -5.12 6.01 12.35
CA THR A 93 -4.12 7.01 12.78
C THR A 93 -4.59 7.80 14.00
N GLY A 94 -5.67 7.35 14.64
CA GLY A 94 -6.29 7.97 15.80
C GLY A 94 -5.44 7.86 17.08
N PRO A 95 -5.88 8.46 18.20
CA PRO A 95 -5.14 8.51 19.46
C PRO A 95 -4.91 7.12 20.08
N HIS A 96 -5.75 6.15 19.73
CA HIS A 96 -5.54 4.74 20.05
C HIS A 96 -5.16 4.01 18.76
N LEU A 97 -3.86 3.74 18.60
CA LEU A 97 -3.31 2.90 17.53
C LEU A 97 -3.59 1.41 17.81
N ASN A 98 -4.83 1.11 18.19
CA ASN A 98 -5.31 -0.23 18.51
C ASN A 98 -6.01 -0.76 17.26
N GLY A 99 -5.37 -1.68 16.56
CA GLY A 99 -5.90 -2.28 15.33
C GLY A 99 -4.77 -2.52 14.34
N GLY A 100 -4.72 -3.74 13.80
CA GLY A 100 -3.84 -4.05 12.68
C GLY A 100 -4.27 -3.34 11.41
N ASP A 101 -3.40 -3.35 10.42
CA ASP A 101 -3.73 -3.00 9.07
C ASP A 101 -4.72 -4.02 8.46
N VAL A 102 -5.58 -3.52 7.57
CA VAL A 102 -6.52 -4.36 6.82
C VAL A 102 -6.17 -4.26 5.35
N CYS A 103 -5.89 -5.41 4.74
CA CYS A 103 -5.68 -5.48 3.31
C CYS A 103 -7.01 -5.33 2.56
N MET A 104 -7.15 -4.26 1.77
CA MET A 104 -8.37 -3.94 1.03
C MET A 104 -8.46 -4.68 -0.32
N THR A 105 -7.34 -5.18 -0.84
CA THR A 105 -7.24 -5.77 -2.19
C THR A 105 -6.75 -7.22 -2.21
N CYS A 106 -6.45 -7.82 -1.05
CA CYS A 106 -5.90 -9.18 -1.00
C CYS A 106 -6.92 -10.26 -1.41
N ASN A 107 -8.22 -10.00 -1.23
CA ASN A 107 -9.28 -10.97 -1.50
C ASN A 107 -10.26 -10.47 -2.57
N THR A 108 -9.79 -9.65 -3.52
CA THR A 108 -10.63 -9.16 -4.61
C THR A 108 -10.87 -10.31 -5.61
N SER A 109 -11.86 -11.15 -5.31
CA SER A 109 -12.12 -12.48 -5.90
C SER A 109 -12.42 -12.51 -7.41
N LYS A 110 -12.49 -11.37 -8.09
CA LYS A 110 -12.93 -11.26 -9.48
C LYS A 110 -11.80 -11.28 -10.51
N VAL A 111 -10.56 -10.98 -10.10
CA VAL A 111 -9.41 -10.87 -11.01
C VAL A 111 -8.18 -11.47 -10.32
N ASN A 112 -7.38 -12.25 -11.07
CA ASN A 112 -6.08 -12.74 -10.60
C ASN A 112 -5.08 -11.59 -10.51
N CYS A 113 -5.13 -10.84 -9.40
CA CYS A 113 -4.37 -9.61 -9.24
C CYS A 113 -3.73 -9.47 -7.87
N THR A 114 -2.40 -9.37 -7.86
CA THR A 114 -1.61 -9.14 -6.64
C THR A 114 -0.70 -7.92 -6.75
N TYR A 115 -0.75 -7.20 -7.88
CA TYR A 115 -0.03 -5.96 -8.08
C TYR A 115 -0.99 -4.87 -8.53
N HIS A 116 -1.38 -4.01 -7.60
CA HIS A 116 -2.32 -2.92 -7.81
C HIS A 116 -1.60 -1.58 -7.78
N ASP A 117 -1.90 -0.74 -8.76
CA ASP A 117 -1.60 0.69 -8.70
C ASP A 117 -2.90 1.44 -8.38
N THR A 118 -2.89 2.24 -7.32
CA THR A 118 -4.11 2.74 -6.68
C THR A 118 -4.17 4.25 -6.66
N THR A 119 -5.29 4.80 -7.12
CA THR A 119 -5.59 6.24 -7.08
C THR A 119 -6.95 6.49 -6.44
N PHE A 120 -7.02 7.39 -5.46
CA PHE A 120 -8.29 7.80 -4.85
C PHE A 120 -8.90 8.98 -5.61
N SER A 121 -10.23 9.06 -5.65
CA SER A 121 -10.90 10.28 -6.07
C SER A 121 -10.58 11.42 -5.09
N PRO A 122 -10.59 12.70 -5.51
CA PRO A 122 -10.23 13.83 -4.64
C PRO A 122 -11.02 13.90 -3.33
N ASN A 123 -12.26 13.41 -3.31
CA ASN A 123 -13.12 13.35 -2.13
C ASN A 123 -13.00 12.06 -1.30
N GLY A 124 -12.17 11.09 -1.73
CA GLY A 124 -11.96 9.81 -1.06
C GLY A 124 -13.12 8.82 -1.12
N ASN A 125 -14.17 9.10 -1.90
CA ASN A 125 -15.36 8.24 -1.94
C ASN A 125 -15.17 7.00 -2.83
N ASN A 126 -14.35 7.14 -3.87
CA ASN A 126 -14.08 6.09 -4.85
C ASN A 126 -12.58 5.87 -5.00
N VAL A 127 -12.23 4.68 -5.44
CA VAL A 127 -10.86 4.25 -5.67
C VAL A 127 -10.75 3.57 -7.04
N TYR A 128 -9.74 3.99 -7.79
CA TYR A 128 -9.34 3.41 -9.06
C TYR A 128 -8.20 2.44 -8.78
N LEU A 129 -8.44 1.16 -9.02
CA LEU A 129 -7.47 0.08 -8.89
C LEU A 129 -7.06 -0.36 -10.28
N ASN A 130 -5.84 -0.03 -10.67
CA ASN A 130 -5.23 -0.52 -11.89
C ASN A 130 -4.46 -1.80 -11.56
N CYS A 131 -5.07 -2.94 -11.87
CA CYS A 131 -4.43 -4.24 -11.77
C CYS A 131 -3.37 -4.37 -12.85
N LYS A 132 -2.11 -4.54 -12.44
CA LYS A 132 -0.97 -4.72 -13.34
C LYS A 132 -0.51 -6.18 -13.46
N GLY A 133 -1.07 -7.08 -12.65
CA GLY A 133 -0.76 -8.50 -12.73
C GLY A 133 -1.00 -9.26 -11.43
N PRO A 134 -0.74 -10.59 -11.43
CA PRO A 134 -0.05 -11.34 -12.49
C PRO A 134 -0.93 -11.71 -13.69
N GLY A 135 -2.27 -11.64 -13.55
CA GLY A 135 -3.19 -11.84 -14.67
C GLY A 135 -3.09 -10.71 -15.71
N THR A 136 -3.96 -10.78 -16.72
CA THR A 136 -4.11 -9.68 -17.68
C THR A 136 -4.48 -8.39 -16.96
N PRO A 137 -4.04 -7.21 -17.43
CA PRO A 137 -4.37 -5.95 -16.75
C PRO A 137 -5.88 -5.65 -16.76
N HIS A 138 -6.38 -5.16 -15.62
CA HIS A 138 -7.76 -4.69 -15.45
C HIS A 138 -7.79 -3.33 -14.76
N VAL A 139 -8.76 -2.48 -15.10
CA VAL A 139 -9.02 -1.24 -14.39
C VAL A 139 -10.36 -1.35 -13.68
N ILE A 140 -10.33 -1.24 -12.36
CA ILE A 140 -11.49 -1.43 -11.49
C ILE A 140 -11.77 -0.13 -10.76
N LEU A 141 -13.04 0.28 -10.72
CA LEU A 141 -13.54 1.32 -9.85
C LEU A 141 -14.28 0.68 -8.68
N SER A 142 -13.96 1.12 -7.47
CA SER A 142 -14.65 0.67 -6.27
C SER A 142 -15.01 1.80 -5.32
N SER A 143 -16.03 1.57 -4.49
CA SER A 143 -16.45 2.52 -3.48
C SER A 143 -15.81 2.20 -2.12
N VAL A 144 -15.17 3.20 -1.52
CA VAL A 144 -14.49 3.07 -0.23
C VAL A 144 -15.48 2.78 0.90
N SER A 145 -16.68 3.35 0.85
CA SER A 145 -17.74 3.13 1.87
C SER A 145 -18.29 1.71 1.85
N SER A 146 -18.24 1.03 0.69
CA SER A 146 -18.62 -0.38 0.55
C SER A 146 -17.52 -1.35 0.98
N ASN A 147 -16.45 -0.88 1.62
CA ASN A 147 -15.24 -1.68 1.90
C ASN A 147 -14.72 -2.40 0.66
N PHE A 148 -14.76 -1.74 -0.49
CA PHE A 148 -14.27 -2.26 -1.77
C PHE A 148 -15.07 -3.45 -2.33
N ASP A 149 -16.26 -3.73 -1.80
CA ASP A 149 -17.13 -4.83 -2.28
C ASP A 149 -17.86 -4.49 -3.59
N ARG A 150 -18.24 -3.21 -3.76
CA ARG A 150 -18.89 -2.75 -4.99
C ARG A 150 -17.83 -2.41 -6.03
N ILE A 151 -17.71 -3.28 -7.02
CA ILE A 151 -16.71 -3.22 -8.08
C ILE A 151 -17.40 -3.00 -9.42
N VAL A 152 -16.99 -1.94 -10.12
CA VAL A 152 -17.30 -1.69 -11.52
C VAL A 152 -16.01 -1.86 -12.32
N GLU A 153 -16.05 -2.72 -13.33
CA GLU A 153 -14.93 -2.91 -14.24
C GLU A 153 -14.98 -1.85 -15.34
N LEU A 154 -13.93 -1.01 -15.42
CA LEU A 154 -13.82 0.09 -16.39
C LEU A 154 -12.93 -0.26 -17.58
N GLY A 155 -11.89 -1.06 -17.34
CA GLY A 155 -10.92 -1.44 -18.35
C GLY A 155 -10.72 -2.95 -18.33
N ARG A 156 -11.07 -3.58 -19.44
CA ARG A 156 -10.90 -5.02 -19.66
C ARG A 156 -10.50 -5.25 -21.11
N ASN A 157 -9.52 -6.12 -21.34
CA ASN A 157 -9.08 -6.47 -22.68
C ASN A 157 -9.37 -7.96 -22.96
N PRO A 158 -10.58 -8.30 -23.46
CA PRO A 158 -10.96 -9.69 -23.71
C PRO A 158 -10.11 -10.34 -24.81
N TYR A 159 -9.55 -9.55 -25.74
CA TYR A 159 -8.62 -10.08 -26.75
C TYR A 159 -7.31 -10.54 -26.13
N LEU A 160 -6.80 -9.80 -25.15
CA LEU A 160 -5.58 -10.17 -24.43
C LEU A 160 -5.81 -11.37 -23.51
N GLU A 161 -6.95 -11.41 -22.80
CA GLU A 161 -7.36 -12.58 -22.01
C GLU A 161 -7.40 -13.83 -22.89
N LYS A 162 -8.12 -13.73 -24.00
CA LYS A 162 -8.21 -14.82 -24.98
C LYS A 162 -6.82 -15.21 -25.48
N ALA A 163 -6.01 -14.26 -25.93
CA ALA A 163 -4.66 -14.54 -26.41
C ALA A 163 -3.81 -15.26 -25.35
N SER A 164 -3.91 -14.87 -24.08
CA SER A 164 -3.17 -15.50 -22.98
C SER A 164 -3.57 -16.95 -22.72
N GLU A 165 -4.82 -17.32 -23.01
CA GLU A 165 -5.32 -18.70 -22.90
C GLU A 165 -4.85 -19.60 -24.06
N TYR A 166 -4.80 -19.07 -25.29
CA TYR A 166 -4.46 -19.87 -26.48
C TYR A 166 -2.96 -19.97 -26.75
N THR A 167 -2.15 -19.05 -26.24
CA THR A 167 -0.69 -19.14 -26.39
C THR A 167 -0.12 -20.12 -25.37
N ASN A 168 -0.01 -21.39 -25.75
CA ASN A 168 0.65 -22.49 -25.02
C ASN A 168 2.17 -22.27 -24.75
N VAL A 169 2.66 -21.03 -24.80
CA VAL A 169 4.10 -20.67 -24.77
C VAL A 169 4.37 -19.54 -23.77
N LEU A 170 3.37 -19.06 -23.01
CA LEU A 170 3.67 -18.11 -21.94
C LEU A 170 4.44 -18.81 -20.82
N PRO A 171 5.55 -18.22 -20.35
CA PRO A 171 6.33 -18.81 -19.27
C PRO A 171 5.49 -18.87 -18.00
N ILE A 172 5.61 -19.98 -17.27
CA ILE A 172 5.03 -20.10 -15.94
C ILE A 172 5.96 -19.38 -14.96
N VAL A 173 5.43 -18.39 -14.26
CA VAL A 173 6.18 -17.65 -13.25
C VAL A 173 6.17 -18.45 -11.95
N HIS A 174 7.35 -18.75 -11.41
CA HIS A 174 7.54 -19.40 -10.12
C HIS A 174 8.39 -18.52 -9.22
N PHE A 175 7.97 -18.34 -7.97
CA PHE A 175 8.70 -17.61 -6.96
C PHE A 175 9.23 -18.57 -5.90
N GLU A 176 10.50 -18.42 -5.53
CA GLU A 176 11.14 -19.21 -4.49
C GLU A 176 11.84 -18.29 -3.49
N ASN A 177 11.66 -18.56 -2.20
CA ASN A 177 12.38 -17.86 -1.14
C ASN A 177 13.70 -18.59 -0.88
N VAL A 178 14.81 -17.93 -1.21
CA VAL A 178 16.15 -18.49 -1.00
C VAL A 178 16.81 -17.82 0.19
N THR A 179 17.10 -18.59 1.25
CA THR A 179 17.85 -18.10 2.41
C THR A 179 19.35 -18.25 2.17
N LEU A 180 20.09 -17.14 2.25
CA LEU A 180 21.54 -17.15 2.10
C LEU A 180 22.24 -17.65 3.38
N LYS A 181 23.32 -18.43 3.21
CA LYS A 181 24.06 -19.03 4.34
C LYS A 181 24.83 -18.04 5.23
N SER A 182 25.13 -16.84 4.73
CA SER A 182 26.02 -15.87 5.42
C SER A 182 25.44 -14.46 5.56
N GLY A 183 24.16 -14.23 5.27
CA GLY A 183 23.57 -12.88 5.29
C GLY A 183 24.20 -11.93 4.26
N HIS A 184 23.58 -10.77 4.05
CA HIS A 184 24.20 -9.68 3.28
C HIS A 184 25.08 -8.86 4.23
N GLY A 185 26.38 -8.79 3.93
CA GLY A 185 27.34 -7.91 4.62
C GLY A 185 27.32 -6.49 4.08
#